data_AF-A0A936KK40-F1
#
_entry.id   AF-A0A936KK40-F1
#
_cell.length_a   1.000
_cell.length_b   1.000
_cell.length_c   1.000
_cell.angle_alpha   90.00
_cell.angle_beta   90.00
_cell.angle_gamma   90.00
#
_symmetry.space_group_name_H-M   'P 1'
#
loop_
_entity.id
_entity.type
_entity.pdbx_description
1 polymer ?
#
loop_
_entity_poly.entity_id
_entity_poly.type
_entity_poly.pdbx_seq_one_letter_code
_entity_poly.pdbx_strand_id
1 'polypeptide(L)'
;MLIDGIDFLNIQINNFVYDIKKLANDLNVCILFSIQLGSRIEQRSIENLRPNKNDLIDRGFITPSLELFEKIVCLYRPYYYNIGMDDITRHTLEIHTYFQNTLTPNYVELYYDDDLINFYEKYEKK
;
A
#
# COMPACT_ATOMS: atom_id res chain seq x y z
N MET A 1 26.10 -5.76 -23.70
CA MET A 1 24.63 -5.66 -23.51
C MET A 1 24.43 -5.19 -22.07
N LEU A 2 24.27 -3.89 -21.87
CA LEU A 2 24.06 -3.30 -20.55
C LEU A 2 22.61 -3.60 -20.18
N ILE A 3 22.39 -4.46 -19.20
CA ILE A 3 21.11 -4.52 -18.51
C ILE A 3 21.01 -3.18 -17.79
N ASP A 4 20.04 -2.36 -18.15
CA ASP A 4 19.82 -1.07 -17.49
C ASP A 4 19.69 -1.31 -15.98
N GLY A 5 20.31 -0.46 -15.14
CA GLY A 5 20.38 -0.69 -13.69
C GLY A 5 19.00 -0.85 -13.02
N ILE A 6 17.94 -0.37 -13.67
CA ILE A 6 16.54 -0.54 -13.28
C ILE A 6 16.10 -2.01 -13.42
N ASP A 7 16.46 -2.66 -14.53
CA ASP A 7 16.10 -4.06 -14.79
C ASP A 7 16.79 -5.00 -13.78
N PHE A 8 18.03 -4.68 -13.42
CA PHE A 8 18.77 -5.43 -12.40
C PHE A 8 18.11 -5.34 -11.02
N LEU A 9 17.71 -4.14 -10.58
CA LEU A 9 17.01 -3.94 -9.31
C LEU A 9 15.66 -4.68 -9.30
N ASN A 10 14.90 -4.60 -10.40
CA ASN A 10 13.63 -5.30 -10.53
C ASN A 10 13.82 -6.80 -10.33
N ILE A 11 14.80 -7.42 -11.03
CA ILE A 11 15.12 -8.84 -10.90
C ILE A 11 15.46 -9.21 -9.44
N GLN A 12 16.22 -8.37 -8.72
CA GLN A 12 16.56 -8.63 -7.32
C GLN A 12 15.34 -8.61 -6.39
N ILE A 13 14.45 -7.62 -6.53
CA ILE A 13 13.21 -7.55 -5.74
C ILE A 13 12.36 -8.79 -5.98
N ASN A 14 12.27 -9.25 -7.23
CA ASN A 14 11.47 -10.41 -7.60
C ASN A 14 12.00 -11.72 -7.03
N ASN A 15 13.32 -11.94 -7.14
CA ASN A 15 13.97 -13.11 -6.54
C ASN A 15 13.80 -13.12 -5.02
N PHE A 16 13.94 -11.96 -4.38
CA PHE A 16 13.70 -11.80 -2.95
C PHE A 16 12.26 -12.20 -2.57
N VAL A 17 11.25 -11.71 -3.28
CA VAL A 17 9.83 -12.05 -3.00
C VAL A 17 9.60 -13.56 -3.15
N TYR A 18 10.18 -14.19 -4.18
CA TYR A 18 10.07 -15.63 -4.39
C TYR A 18 10.68 -16.43 -3.24
N ASP A 19 11.92 -16.10 -2.87
CA ASP A 19 12.65 -16.80 -1.81
C ASP A 19 11.94 -16.66 -0.46
N ILE A 20 11.39 -15.47 -0.15
CA ILE A 20 10.64 -15.29 1.08
C ILE A 20 9.29 -16.01 1.05
N LYS A 21 8.57 -16.04 -0.08
CA LYS A 21 7.32 -16.82 -0.17
C LYS A 21 7.60 -18.31 0.03
N LYS A 22 8.69 -18.82 -0.53
CA LYS A 22 9.13 -20.20 -0.28
C LYS A 22 9.41 -20.43 1.21
N LEU A 23 10.17 -19.54 1.84
CA LEU A 23 10.47 -19.62 3.28
C LEU A 23 9.20 -19.59 4.15
N ALA A 24 8.24 -18.71 3.82
CA ALA A 24 6.96 -18.61 4.52
C ALA A 24 6.20 -19.95 4.48
N ASN A 25 6.18 -20.59 3.31
CA ASN A 25 5.53 -21.89 3.12
C ASN A 25 6.28 -23.00 3.86
N ASP A 26 7.61 -23.05 3.74
CA ASP A 26 8.45 -24.07 4.38
C ASP A 26 8.32 -24.06 5.91
N LEU A 27 8.18 -22.86 6.50
CA LEU A 27 8.04 -22.66 7.94
C LEU A 27 6.58 -22.59 8.42
N ASN A 28 5.61 -22.60 7.51
CA ASN A 28 4.18 -22.37 7.80
C ASN A 28 3.94 -21.10 8.64
N VAL A 29 4.56 -19.99 8.24
CA VAL A 29 4.45 -18.69 8.91
C VAL A 29 3.86 -17.63 7.98
N CYS A 30 3.11 -16.68 8.55
CA CYS A 30 2.70 -15.48 7.83
C CYS A 30 3.84 -14.46 7.86
N ILE A 31 4.26 -13.97 6.69
CA ILE A 31 5.26 -12.91 6.57
C ILE A 31 4.57 -11.64 6.10
N LEU A 32 4.75 -10.56 6.87
CA LEU A 32 4.24 -9.24 6.57
C LEU A 32 5.35 -8.36 6.02
N PHE A 33 5.08 -7.70 4.89
CA PHE A 33 5.97 -6.71 4.30
C PHE A 33 5.30 -5.35 4.27
N SER A 34 6.04 -4.33 4.69
CA SER A 34 5.65 -2.93 4.51
C SER A 34 6.50 -2.31 3.41
N ILE A 35 5.86 -1.67 2.45
CA ILE A 35 6.53 -0.97 1.35
C ILE A 35 5.99 0.47 1.31
N GLN A 36 6.90 1.44 1.23
CA GLN A 36 6.53 2.81 0.93
C GLN A 36 6.38 2.97 -0.58
N LEU A 37 5.26 3.53 -1.03
CA LEU A 37 5.00 3.78 -2.46
C LEU A 37 5.76 5.01 -2.97
N GLY A 38 5.94 5.10 -4.30
CA GLY A 38 6.71 6.18 -4.93
C GLY A 38 5.99 7.53 -4.87
N SER A 39 6.74 8.63 -4.96
CA SER A 39 6.18 9.99 -5.00
C SER A 39 5.34 10.27 -6.25
N ARG A 40 5.40 9.43 -7.28
CA ARG A 40 4.56 9.52 -8.48
C ARG A 40 3.07 9.52 -8.17
N ILE A 41 2.65 8.83 -7.11
CA ILE A 41 1.26 8.85 -6.64
C ILE A 41 0.79 10.28 -6.40
N GLU A 42 1.63 11.11 -5.77
CA GLU A 42 1.31 12.48 -5.38
C GLU A 42 1.23 13.43 -6.58
N GLN A 43 1.67 12.99 -7.76
CA GLN A 43 1.60 13.76 -9.01
C GLN A 43 0.32 13.48 -9.80
N ARG A 44 -0.49 12.50 -9.39
CA ARG A 44 -1.77 12.17 -10.05
C ARG A 44 -2.82 13.24 -9.74
N SER A 45 -3.90 13.25 -10.53
CA SER A 45 -5.05 14.08 -10.20
C SER A 45 -5.63 13.69 -8.84
N ILE A 46 -6.26 14.66 -8.17
CA ILE A 46 -6.76 14.51 -6.80
C ILE A 46 -7.73 13.32 -6.65
N GLU A 47 -8.51 13.04 -7.69
CA GLU A 47 -9.46 11.91 -7.78
C GLU A 47 -8.75 10.54 -7.82
N ASN A 48 -7.48 10.51 -8.18
CA ASN A 48 -6.67 9.31 -8.41
C ASN A 48 -5.52 9.15 -7.40
N LEU A 49 -5.57 9.85 -6.25
CA LEU A 49 -4.52 9.73 -5.23
C LEU A 49 -4.58 8.41 -4.45
N ARG A 50 -5.68 7.65 -4.56
CA ARG A 50 -5.80 6.31 -3.96
C ARG A 50 -4.74 5.35 -4.52
N PRO A 51 -3.93 4.69 -3.66
CA PRO A 51 -2.98 3.68 -4.10
C PRO A 51 -3.65 2.57 -4.91
N ASN A 52 -2.97 2.08 -5.92
CA ASN A 52 -3.37 0.90 -6.68
C ASN A 52 -2.17 0.01 -7.00
N LYS A 53 -2.45 -1.17 -7.58
CA LYS A 53 -1.43 -2.18 -7.89
C LYS A 53 -0.30 -1.65 -8.80
N ASN A 54 -0.61 -0.71 -9.70
CA ASN A 54 0.40 -0.15 -10.61
C ASN A 54 1.44 0.70 -9.86
N ASP A 55 1.10 1.22 -8.69
CA ASP A 55 2.03 2.00 -7.87
C ASP A 55 3.17 1.16 -7.27
N LEU A 56 2.99 -0.17 -7.20
CA LEU A 56 4.04 -1.11 -6.83
C LEU A 56 4.97 -1.40 -8.01
N ILE A 57 4.46 -1.32 -9.25
CA ILE A 57 5.27 -1.48 -10.46
C ILE A 57 6.30 -0.34 -10.56
N ASP A 58 5.90 0.88 -10.20
CA ASP A 58 6.80 2.02 -10.07
C ASP A 58 7.93 1.82 -9.03
N ARG A 59 7.77 0.86 -8.11
CA ARG A 59 8.79 0.47 -7.12
C ARG A 59 9.63 -0.74 -7.53
N GLY A 60 9.46 -1.22 -8.76
CA GLY A 60 10.23 -2.32 -9.33
C GLY A 60 9.64 -3.71 -9.11
N PHE A 61 8.40 -3.79 -8.59
CA PHE A 61 7.66 -5.05 -8.57
C PHE A 61 7.10 -5.34 -9.95
N ILE A 62 7.52 -6.45 -10.57
CA ILE A 62 6.88 -6.88 -11.82
C ILE A 62 5.61 -7.67 -11.52
N THR A 63 4.72 -7.76 -12.52
CA THR A 63 3.44 -8.47 -12.42
C THR A 63 3.56 -9.89 -11.83
N PRO A 64 4.50 -10.76 -12.29
CA PRO A 64 4.72 -12.07 -11.67
C PRO A 64 4.91 -12.06 -10.15
N SER A 65 5.70 -11.12 -9.62
CA SER A 65 5.97 -11.06 -8.17
C SER A 65 4.79 -10.54 -7.39
N LEU A 66 4.01 -9.63 -7.99
CA LEU A 66 2.78 -9.14 -7.38
C LEU A 66 1.73 -10.23 -7.21
N GLU A 67 1.76 -11.24 -8.07
CA GLU A 67 0.90 -12.42 -7.96
C GLU A 67 1.32 -13.38 -6.86
N LEU A 68 2.52 -13.26 -6.29
CA LEU A 68 2.95 -14.10 -5.15
C LEU A 68 2.36 -13.64 -3.81
N PHE A 69 1.86 -12.41 -3.75
CA PHE A 69 1.19 -11.89 -2.56
C PHE A 69 -0.26 -12.38 -2.52
N GLU A 70 -0.62 -13.07 -1.44
CA GLU A 70 -1.99 -13.52 -1.20
C GLU A 70 -2.92 -12.34 -0.89
N LYS A 71 -2.36 -11.30 -0.24
CA LYS A 71 -3.07 -10.08 0.11
C LYS A 71 -2.13 -8.89 0.02
N ILE A 72 -2.58 -7.83 -0.66
CA ILE A 72 -1.92 -6.53 -0.65
C ILE A 72 -2.82 -5.57 0.10
N VAL A 73 -2.26 -4.86 1.07
CA VAL A 73 -2.97 -3.87 1.88
C VAL A 73 -2.36 -2.50 1.62
N CYS A 74 -3.14 -1.57 1.09
CA CYS A 74 -2.74 -0.19 0.90
C CYS A 74 -3.43 0.70 1.94
N LEU A 75 -2.64 1.60 2.53
CA LEU A 75 -3.09 2.59 3.50
C LEU A 75 -3.28 3.92 2.79
N TYR A 76 -4.47 4.51 2.89
CA TYR A 76 -4.78 5.79 2.30
C TYR A 76 -5.40 6.75 3.32
N ARG A 77 -4.87 7.97 3.36
CA ARG A 77 -5.27 9.02 4.30
C ARG A 77 -5.79 10.23 3.50
N PRO A 78 -7.09 10.32 3.20
CA PRO A 78 -7.63 11.39 2.38
C PRO A 78 -7.39 12.80 2.94
N TYR A 79 -7.43 12.97 4.27
CA TYR A 79 -7.12 14.25 4.94
C TYR A 79 -5.72 14.78 4.62
N TYR A 80 -4.71 13.89 4.49
CA TYR A 80 -3.35 14.29 4.14
C TYR A 80 -3.29 15.02 2.79
N TYR A 81 -4.22 14.72 1.89
CA TYR A 81 -4.30 15.30 0.55
C TYR A 81 -5.29 16.48 0.46
N ASN A 82 -5.80 17.00 1.59
CA ASN A 82 -6.81 18.06 1.64
C ASN A 82 -8.04 17.79 0.76
N ILE A 83 -8.39 16.51 0.58
CA ILE A 83 -9.59 16.13 -0.16
C ILE A 83 -10.78 16.47 0.70
N GLY A 84 -11.74 17.20 0.13
CA GLY A 84 -12.96 17.63 0.81
C GLY A 84 -13.68 16.43 1.43
N MET A 85 -13.56 16.33 2.74
CA MET A 85 -14.10 15.27 3.56
C MET A 85 -14.99 15.92 4.61
N ASP A 86 -16.21 15.40 4.75
CA ASP A 86 -17.08 15.73 5.87
C ASP A 86 -16.37 15.43 7.21
N ASP A 87 -16.74 16.12 8.29
CA ASP A 87 -15.97 16.10 9.54
C ASP A 87 -15.74 14.68 10.11
N ILE A 88 -16.64 13.73 9.79
CA ILE A 88 -16.55 12.31 10.16
C ILE A 88 -15.45 11.58 9.36
N THR A 89 -15.25 11.91 8.08
CA THR A 89 -14.28 11.22 7.21
C THR A 89 -12.88 11.82 7.24
N ARG A 90 -12.70 13.00 7.84
CA ARG A 90 -11.38 13.63 8.07
C ARG A 90 -10.43 12.74 8.87
N HIS A 91 -10.97 11.87 9.70
CA HIS A 91 -10.22 10.92 10.50
C HIS A 91 -10.41 9.50 10.00
N THR A 92 -10.56 9.25 8.69
CA THR A 92 -10.69 7.88 8.17
C THR A 92 -9.36 7.40 7.60
N LEU A 93 -8.89 6.24 8.07
CA LEU A 93 -7.84 5.48 7.39
C LEU A 93 -8.56 4.50 6.47
N GLU A 94 -8.42 4.71 5.16
CA GLU A 94 -8.96 3.77 4.18
C GLU A 94 -7.94 2.62 4.01
N ILE A 95 -8.38 1.40 4.28
CA ILE A 95 -7.62 0.18 3.97
C ILE A 95 -8.17 -0.38 2.66
N HIS A 96 -7.31 -0.38 1.63
CA HIS A 96 -7.61 -1.00 0.35
C HIS A 96 -6.94 -2.37 0.29
N THR A 97 -7.74 -3.44 0.15
CA THR A 97 -7.20 -4.79 0.07
C THR A 97 -7.39 -5.39 -1.33
N TYR A 98 -6.31 -5.87 -1.93
CA TYR A 98 -6.33 -6.62 -3.18
C TYR A 98 -6.06 -8.08 -2.88
N PHE A 99 -6.93 -8.97 -3.36
CA PHE A 99 -6.75 -10.41 -3.28
C PHE A 99 -6.36 -10.95 -4.66
N GLN A 100 -5.57 -12.02 -4.68
CA GLN A 100 -5.14 -12.73 -5.89
C GLN A 100 -6.28 -12.98 -6.91
N ASN A 101 -7.51 -13.20 -6.43
CA ASN A 101 -8.66 -13.62 -7.24
C ASN A 101 -9.79 -12.60 -7.34
N THR A 102 -9.62 -11.38 -6.83
CA THR A 102 -10.62 -10.30 -6.99
C THR A 102 -9.94 -9.02 -7.44
N LEU A 103 -10.22 -8.62 -8.68
CA LEU A 103 -9.83 -7.32 -9.23
C LEU A 103 -10.56 -6.14 -8.57
N THR A 104 -11.56 -6.43 -7.73
CA THR A 104 -12.24 -5.45 -6.89
C THR A 104 -11.48 -5.25 -5.58
N PRO A 105 -11.04 -4.03 -5.26
CA PRO A 105 -10.54 -3.71 -3.93
C PRO A 105 -11.67 -3.96 -2.93
N ASN A 106 -11.40 -4.80 -1.93
CA ASN A 106 -12.27 -4.85 -0.76
C ASN A 106 -11.88 -3.67 0.13
N TYR A 107 -12.80 -2.72 0.19
CA TYR A 107 -12.68 -1.51 0.97
C TYR A 107 -13.02 -1.81 2.42
N VAL A 108 -12.09 -1.52 3.32
CA VAL A 108 -12.34 -1.54 4.76
C VAL A 108 -12.06 -0.14 5.28
N GLU A 109 -13.11 0.54 5.72
CA GLU A 109 -12.98 1.78 6.48
C GLU A 109 -12.56 1.43 7.90
N LEU A 110 -11.38 1.92 8.30
CA LEU A 110 -11.07 2.02 9.70
C LEU A 110 -11.49 3.41 10.17
N TYR A 111 -12.60 3.43 10.91
CA TYR A 111 -12.98 4.56 11.73
C TYR A 111 -12.01 4.63 12.90
N TYR A 112 -11.44 5.82 13.10
CA TYR A 112 -10.68 6.07 14.32
C TYR A 112 -11.68 6.09 15.48
N ASP A 113 -11.34 5.39 16.54
CA ASP A 113 -12.05 5.48 17.82
C ASP A 113 -12.07 6.96 18.25
N ASP A 114 -13.21 7.43 18.76
CA ASP A 114 -13.38 8.80 19.27
C ASP A 114 -12.26 9.14 20.27
N ASP A 115 -11.78 8.16 21.03
CA ASP A 115 -10.65 8.31 21.96
C ASP A 115 -9.32 8.64 21.26
N LEU A 116 -9.07 8.11 20.06
CA LEU A 116 -7.87 8.40 19.28
C LEU A 116 -7.95 9.78 18.63
N ILE A 117 -9.13 10.18 18.15
CA ILE A 117 -9.38 11.53 17.62
C ILE A 117 -9.15 12.57 18.71
N ASN A 118 -9.75 12.35 19.89
CA ASN A 118 -9.58 13.20 21.07
C ASN A 118 -8.12 13.27 21.53
N PHE A 119 -7.35 12.19 21.39
CA PHE A 119 -5.91 12.19 21.64
C PHE A 119 -5.18 13.13 20.67
N TYR A 120 -5.39 13.02 19.36
CA TYR A 120 -4.70 13.87 18.38
C TYR A 120 -5.05 15.35 18.53
N GLU A 121 -6.32 15.70 18.72
CA GLU A 121 -6.74 17.10 18.90
C GLU A 121 -6.15 17.76 20.16
N LYS A 122 -5.93 16.97 21.21
CA LYS A 122 -5.32 17.42 22.46
C LYS A 122 -3.84 17.77 22.30
N TYR A 123 -3.15 17.16 21.34
CA TYR A 123 -1.69 17.30 21.20
C TYR A 123 -1.24 18.06 19.94
N GLU A 124 -2.08 18.23 18.91
CA GLU A 124 -1.77 19.11 17.75
C GLU A 124 -2.01 20.60 18.02
N LYS A 125 -2.72 21.00 19.09
CA LYS A 125 -2.91 22.41 19.47
C LYS A 125 -1.78 22.99 20.34
N LYS A 126 -0.53 22.58 20.13
CA LYS A 126 0.65 23.17 20.79
C LYS A 126 1.57 23.89 19.82
#